data_AF-A0A439D731-F1
#
_entry.id   AF-A0A439D731-F1
#
_cell.length_a   1.000
_cell.length_b   1.000
_cell.length_c   1.000
_cell.angle_alpha   90.00
_cell.angle_beta   90.00
_cell.angle_gamma   90.00
#
_symmetry.space_group_name_H-M   'P 1'
#
loop_
_entity.id
_entity.type
_entity.pdbx_description
1 polymer ?
#
loop_
_entity_poly.entity_id
_entity_poly.type
_entity_poly.pdbx_seq_one_letter_code
_entity_poly.pdbx_strand_id
1 'polypeptide(L)'
;MIQICPAKFWAWFLEVYEDSKVRLRRYTGGSAGNVESEAAPTNAAAPSAAPQWRRFYAIVQSTILEKSLADVQRRMMSPMTLCRAEARRKQARLKKLREMTASGLGVLIDEGFAFSGIGADDGKSDSELSPPNGQEWKGVVERSVALMDMMLRDVLDLDLNTNQMEDKVFAAVAEDALSIQTEEDDVNRPTVIAKRLNALLDDQLPWNITTAQRLVAKNGRPSRLVRYWLPATALLLSSSTILRIVVNKRQEILDWVRDLGATVRDFWFNWVIEPVRKVVGTIRHDANSEIAIMSRDSLKADRESLERMVVDFALDRSTAATGASSVSETQIAEIRAKVREGDVTPILRAYEKDLRSPFIGTVRGDLVRTLLIQVQKTKVDVEVAMSGIDALLRSQELVFGFVGLTPGILVSVSAARYLLGVFGGRRGYAERRKAGRCVRILRNIDRVFSEAAPTQTNVLPYKDHGFLICEVHILRQLANKLLPPDIEKDFLEDLHDLANLRGVQYQQRALDRIRWAYSKWLR
;
A
#
# COMPACT_ATOMS: atom_id res chain seq x y z
N MET A 1 13.63 7.05 -17.22
CA MET A 1 14.99 6.82 -17.76
C MET A 1 14.91 5.79 -18.87
N ILE A 2 15.31 6.15 -20.08
CA ILE A 2 15.38 5.24 -21.22
C ILE A 2 16.81 4.70 -21.23
N GLN A 3 16.97 3.40 -21.00
CA GLN A 3 18.27 2.74 -20.92
C GLN A 3 18.64 2.16 -22.29
N ILE A 4 19.92 2.27 -22.64
CA ILE A 4 20.48 1.68 -23.86
C ILE A 4 20.70 0.18 -23.60
N CYS A 5 20.37 -0.67 -24.58
CA CYS A 5 20.62 -2.11 -24.47
C CYS A 5 22.14 -2.37 -24.36
N PRO A 6 22.59 -3.26 -23.45
CA PRO A 6 24.00 -3.57 -23.28
C PRO A 6 24.64 -4.12 -24.56
N ALA A 7 23.90 -4.86 -25.39
CA ALA A 7 24.38 -5.32 -26.70
C ALA A 7 24.67 -4.18 -27.69
N LYS A 8 23.89 -3.09 -27.66
CA LYS A 8 24.13 -1.91 -28.52
C LYS A 8 25.33 -1.10 -28.02
N PHE A 9 25.52 -1.02 -26.70
CA PHE A 9 26.71 -0.42 -26.11
C PHE A 9 27.97 -1.26 -26.37
N TRP A 10 27.86 -2.59 -26.29
CA TRP A 10 28.94 -3.52 -26.58
C TRP A 10 29.32 -3.52 -28.06
N ALA A 11 28.35 -3.47 -28.97
CA ALA A 11 28.61 -3.32 -30.40
C ALA A 11 29.32 -2.01 -30.71
N TRP A 12 28.90 -0.89 -30.09
CA TRP A 12 29.62 0.38 -30.19
C TRP A 12 31.04 0.30 -29.62
N PHE A 13 31.22 -0.37 -28.47
CA PHE A 13 32.53 -0.57 -27.87
C PHE A 13 33.45 -1.44 -28.74
N LEU A 14 32.92 -2.50 -29.35
CA LEU A 14 33.66 -3.34 -30.31
C LEU A 14 34.05 -2.56 -31.56
N GLU A 15 33.16 -1.73 -32.09
CA GLU A 15 33.45 -0.87 -33.25
C GLU A 15 34.58 0.14 -32.93
N VAL A 16 34.55 0.74 -31.73
CA VAL A 16 35.63 1.61 -31.24
C VAL A 16 36.93 0.83 -31.02
N TYR A 17 36.85 -0.39 -30.49
CA TYR A 17 38.00 -1.25 -30.26
C TYR A 17 38.68 -1.69 -31.57
N GLU A 18 37.91 -2.16 -32.55
CA GLU A 18 38.44 -2.54 -33.86
C GLU A 18 39.08 -1.36 -34.60
N ASP A 19 38.43 -0.19 -34.59
CA ASP A 19 38.99 1.03 -35.20
C ASP A 19 40.28 1.49 -34.47
N SER A 20 40.31 1.40 -33.13
CA SER A 20 41.52 1.69 -32.35
C SER A 20 42.68 0.74 -32.68
N LYS A 21 42.38 -0.53 -32.92
CA LYS A 21 43.36 -1.55 -33.31
C LYS A 21 43.91 -1.31 -34.72
N VAL A 22 43.04 -0.92 -35.66
CA VAL A 22 43.45 -0.53 -37.02
C VAL A 22 44.34 0.72 -37.00
N ARG A 23 44.01 1.73 -36.19
CA ARG A 23 44.83 2.95 -36.04
C ARG A 23 46.17 2.66 -35.35
N LEU A 24 46.17 1.83 -34.30
CA LEU A 24 47.41 1.39 -33.64
C LEU A 24 48.34 0.72 -34.65
N ARG A 25 47.80 -0.17 -35.51
CA ARG A 25 48.57 -0.83 -36.58
C ARG A 25 49.13 0.16 -37.60
N ARG A 26 48.39 1.21 -37.98
CA ARG A 26 48.86 2.27 -38.88
C ARG A 26 49.97 3.11 -38.26
N TYR A 27 49.90 3.43 -36.97
CA TYR A 27 50.95 4.17 -36.27
C TYR A 27 52.22 3.32 -36.04
N THR A 28 52.08 2.05 -35.67
CA THR A 28 53.23 1.14 -35.56
C THR A 28 53.84 0.81 -36.91
N GLY A 29 53.04 0.77 -37.99
CA GLY A 29 53.54 0.60 -39.36
C GLY A 29 54.14 1.87 -39.96
N GLY A 30 53.63 3.05 -39.62
CA GLY A 30 54.15 4.35 -40.08
C GLY A 30 55.46 4.77 -39.40
N SER A 31 55.72 4.29 -38.18
CA SER A 31 57.00 4.53 -37.49
C SER A 31 58.16 3.68 -38.02
N ALA A 32 57.90 2.69 -38.88
CA ALA A 32 58.94 1.89 -39.53
C ALA A 32 59.42 2.50 -40.87
N GLY A 33 58.80 3.59 -41.34
CA GLY A 33 59.04 4.15 -42.67
C GLY A 33 59.92 5.39 -42.75
N ASN A 34 60.39 5.96 -41.64
CA ASN A 34 61.21 7.18 -41.63
C ASN A 34 62.20 7.19 -40.45
N VAL A 35 63.14 6.25 -40.42
CA VAL A 35 64.45 6.45 -39.76
C VAL A 35 65.48 5.60 -40.53
N GLU A 36 66.12 6.20 -41.54
CA GLU A 36 67.40 5.71 -42.04
C GLU A 36 68.49 6.03 -41.01
N SER A 37 69.17 4.97 -40.58
CA SER A 37 70.60 4.89 -40.23
C SER A 37 71.16 5.83 -39.15
N GLU A 38 71.22 5.35 -37.90
CA GLU A 38 72.46 5.42 -37.11
C GLU A 38 72.48 4.40 -35.95
N ALA A 39 73.49 3.52 -36.00
CA ALA A 39 74.10 2.64 -35.00
C ALA A 39 73.31 2.12 -33.76
N ALA A 40 73.25 0.79 -33.64
CA ALA A 40 72.99 0.08 -32.38
C ALA A 40 74.24 0.09 -31.45
N PRO A 41 74.08 -0.12 -30.13
CA PRO A 41 74.16 -1.50 -29.66
C PRO A 41 73.15 -1.89 -28.56
N THR A 42 72.67 -3.13 -28.70
CA THR A 42 72.34 -4.13 -27.67
C THR A 42 71.88 -3.66 -26.28
N ASN A 43 70.58 -3.81 -26.01
CA ASN A 43 70.09 -4.48 -24.81
C ASN A 43 68.63 -4.90 -25.02
N ALA A 44 68.43 -6.21 -25.20
CA ALA A 44 67.11 -6.82 -25.27
C ALA A 44 66.51 -6.91 -23.85
N ALA A 45 65.93 -5.81 -23.38
CA ALA A 45 64.97 -5.85 -22.29
C ALA A 45 63.59 -6.10 -22.88
N ALA A 46 62.93 -7.16 -22.40
CA ALA A 46 61.58 -7.54 -22.78
C ALA A 46 60.65 -6.31 -22.85
N PRO A 47 59.76 -6.19 -23.86
CA PRO A 47 58.91 -5.02 -23.99
C PRO A 47 58.01 -4.95 -22.75
N SER A 48 58.29 -3.99 -21.86
CA SER A 48 57.40 -3.72 -20.75
C SER A 48 56.04 -3.37 -21.34
N ALA A 49 55.02 -4.15 -21.01
CA ALA A 49 53.67 -3.92 -21.52
C ALA A 49 53.11 -2.58 -21.02
N ALA A 50 53.61 -2.06 -19.90
CA ALA A 50 53.15 -0.82 -19.26
C ALA A 50 53.21 0.43 -20.18
N PRO A 51 54.31 0.76 -20.86
CA PRO A 51 54.34 1.86 -21.84
C PRO A 51 53.46 1.62 -23.07
N GLN A 52 53.30 0.37 -23.52
CA GLN A 52 52.40 0.04 -24.64
C GLN A 52 50.93 0.25 -24.26
N TRP A 53 50.54 -0.12 -23.04
CA TRP A 53 49.20 0.12 -22.52
C TRP A 53 48.92 1.60 -22.33
N ARG A 54 49.86 2.38 -21.78
CA ARG A 54 49.69 3.85 -21.67
C ARG A 54 49.51 4.51 -23.03
N ARG A 55 50.27 4.08 -24.04
CA ARG A 55 50.14 4.54 -25.43
C ARG A 55 48.80 4.14 -26.04
N PHE A 56 48.36 2.90 -25.80
CA PHE A 56 47.04 2.43 -26.21
C PHE A 56 45.91 3.25 -25.56
N TYR A 57 45.97 3.50 -24.25
CA TYR A 57 44.99 4.33 -23.55
C TYR A 57 44.99 5.78 -24.05
N ALA A 58 46.16 6.36 -24.33
CA ALA A 58 46.25 7.71 -24.88
C ALA A 58 45.63 7.80 -26.29
N ILE A 59 45.84 6.78 -27.14
CA ILE A 59 45.25 6.69 -28.49
C ILE A 59 43.74 6.43 -28.39
N VAL A 60 43.30 5.55 -27.49
CA VAL A 60 41.86 5.31 -27.25
C VAL A 60 41.20 6.59 -26.72
N GLN A 61 41.86 7.32 -25.83
CA GLN A 61 41.35 8.58 -25.29
C GLN A 61 41.26 9.66 -26.37
N SER A 62 42.28 9.83 -27.23
CA SER A 62 42.24 10.80 -28.32
C SER A 62 41.21 10.44 -29.38
N THR A 63 41.09 9.15 -29.74
CA THR A 63 40.07 8.67 -30.68
C THR A 63 38.65 8.84 -30.14
N ILE A 64 38.44 8.60 -28.83
CA ILE A 64 37.15 8.87 -28.17
C ILE A 64 36.85 10.37 -28.18
N LEU A 65 37.82 11.24 -27.89
CA LEU A 65 37.60 12.69 -27.87
C LEU A 65 37.30 13.24 -29.28
N GLU A 66 38.09 12.86 -30.28
CA GLU A 66 37.93 13.30 -31.69
C GLU A 66 36.64 12.77 -32.32
N LYS A 67 36.32 11.47 -32.13
CA LYS A 67 35.02 10.94 -32.57
C LYS A 67 33.88 11.49 -31.71
N SER A 68 34.04 11.74 -30.41
CA SER A 68 32.96 12.34 -29.62
C SER A 68 32.58 13.71 -30.14
N LEU A 69 33.51 14.50 -30.69
CA LEU A 69 33.15 15.82 -31.23
C LEU A 69 32.61 15.72 -32.68
N ALA A 70 33.26 14.94 -33.55
CA ALA A 70 32.85 14.79 -34.95
C ALA A 70 31.59 13.92 -35.15
N ASP A 71 31.45 12.82 -34.40
CA ASP A 71 30.21 12.03 -34.37
C ASP A 71 29.13 12.72 -33.54
N VAL A 72 29.41 13.51 -32.48
CA VAL A 72 28.32 14.28 -31.85
C VAL A 72 27.75 15.30 -32.83
N GLN A 73 28.55 15.87 -33.74
CA GLN A 73 28.07 16.83 -34.74
C GLN A 73 27.37 16.21 -35.95
N ARG A 74 27.79 15.02 -36.44
CA ARG A 74 27.05 14.29 -37.51
C ARG A 74 25.89 13.44 -36.98
N ARG A 75 25.96 13.02 -35.71
CA ARG A 75 24.97 12.23 -34.97
C ARG A 75 24.25 13.11 -33.93
N MET A 76 24.19 14.42 -34.19
CA MET A 76 23.39 15.42 -33.46
C MET A 76 21.87 15.19 -33.60
N MET A 77 21.46 14.03 -34.14
CA MET A 77 20.32 13.28 -33.65
C MET A 77 20.81 12.24 -32.64
N SER A 78 21.01 12.70 -31.39
CA SER A 78 21.53 11.95 -30.23
C SER A 78 21.16 10.45 -30.20
N PRO A 79 22.03 9.54 -29.71
CA PRO A 79 21.68 8.12 -29.51
C PRO A 79 20.42 7.94 -28.65
N MET A 80 20.11 8.92 -27.78
CA MET A 80 18.87 8.98 -27.02
C MET A 80 17.66 9.37 -27.88
N THR A 81 17.80 10.25 -28.87
CA THR A 81 16.73 10.57 -29.82
C THR A 81 16.47 9.43 -30.79
N LEU A 82 17.49 8.67 -31.21
CA LEU A 82 17.31 7.43 -31.97
C LEU A 82 16.56 6.37 -31.17
N CYS A 83 16.93 6.15 -29.90
CA CYS A 83 16.19 5.22 -29.03
C CYS A 83 14.75 5.70 -28.77
N ARG A 84 14.54 7.01 -28.61
CA ARG A 84 13.19 7.61 -28.47
C ARG A 84 12.38 7.48 -29.75
N ALA A 85 12.98 7.69 -30.92
CA ALA A 85 12.34 7.54 -32.21
C ALA A 85 11.98 6.07 -32.46
N GLU A 86 12.88 5.14 -32.15
CA GLU A 86 12.60 3.70 -32.20
C GLU A 86 11.45 3.31 -31.25
N ALA A 87 11.46 3.81 -30.02
CA ALA A 87 10.38 3.58 -29.06
C ALA A 87 9.04 4.16 -29.54
N ARG A 88 9.04 5.37 -30.09
CA ARG A 88 7.83 5.99 -30.68
C ARG A 88 7.32 5.19 -31.88
N ARG A 89 8.21 4.72 -32.76
CA ARG A 89 7.83 3.84 -33.90
C ARG A 89 7.23 2.53 -33.43
N LYS A 90 7.83 1.88 -32.42
CA LYS A 90 7.28 0.64 -31.82
C LYS A 90 5.93 0.87 -31.16
N GLN A 91 5.78 1.99 -30.43
CA GLN A 91 4.51 2.38 -29.83
C GLN A 91 3.44 2.67 -30.90
N ALA A 92 3.79 3.36 -31.97
CA ALA A 92 2.89 3.63 -33.09
C ALA A 92 2.43 2.33 -33.77
N ARG A 93 3.34 1.37 -33.98
CA ARG A 93 2.99 0.03 -34.51
C ARG A 93 2.06 -0.75 -33.59
N LEU A 94 2.28 -0.72 -32.28
CA LEU A 94 1.35 -1.35 -31.31
C LEU A 94 -0.01 -0.65 -31.28
N LYS A 95 -0.03 0.69 -31.42
CA LYS A 95 -1.27 1.45 -31.51
C LYS A 95 -2.03 1.07 -32.79
N LYS A 96 -1.32 0.99 -33.93
CA LYS A 96 -1.89 0.55 -35.21
C LYS A 96 -2.43 -0.88 -35.11
N LEU A 97 -1.66 -1.82 -34.55
CA LEU A 97 -2.14 -3.19 -34.30
C LEU A 97 -3.44 -3.19 -33.49
N ARG A 98 -3.49 -2.42 -32.39
CA ARG A 98 -4.68 -2.30 -31.56
C ARG A 98 -5.87 -1.72 -32.33
N GLU A 99 -5.64 -0.69 -33.15
CA GLU A 99 -6.65 -0.06 -34.00
C GLU A 99 -7.18 -1.03 -35.07
N MET A 100 -6.31 -1.82 -35.71
CA MET A 100 -6.69 -2.84 -36.70
C MET A 100 -7.48 -3.99 -36.07
N THR A 101 -7.02 -4.51 -34.92
CA THR A 101 -7.76 -5.57 -34.21
C THR A 101 -9.11 -5.08 -33.68
N ALA A 102 -9.22 -3.79 -33.32
CA ALA A 102 -10.48 -3.20 -32.88
C ALA A 102 -11.44 -3.00 -34.06
N SER A 103 -10.96 -2.47 -35.20
CA SER A 103 -11.76 -2.36 -36.43
C SER A 103 -12.24 -3.74 -36.90
N GLY A 104 -11.37 -4.75 -36.99
CA GLY A 104 -11.76 -6.11 -37.36
C GLY A 104 -12.80 -6.72 -36.41
N LEU A 105 -12.65 -6.53 -35.09
CA LEU A 105 -13.65 -6.99 -34.12
C LEU A 105 -14.99 -6.26 -34.28
N GLY A 106 -14.96 -4.96 -34.56
CA GLY A 106 -16.15 -4.15 -34.81
C GLY A 106 -16.91 -4.61 -36.05
N VAL A 107 -16.19 -4.82 -37.16
CA VAL A 107 -16.79 -5.33 -38.41
C VAL A 107 -17.39 -6.73 -38.21
N LEU A 108 -16.69 -7.62 -37.49
CA LEU A 108 -17.22 -8.96 -37.23
C LEU A 108 -18.49 -8.94 -36.38
N ILE A 109 -18.62 -8.00 -35.44
CA ILE A 109 -19.79 -7.91 -34.56
C ILE A 109 -20.97 -7.23 -35.24
N ASP A 110 -20.71 -6.15 -35.99
CA ASP A 110 -21.76 -5.38 -36.64
C ASP A 110 -22.29 -6.09 -37.90
N GLU A 111 -21.41 -6.67 -38.73
CA GLU A 111 -21.77 -7.31 -39.99
C GLU A 111 -21.78 -8.84 -39.91
N GLY A 112 -20.83 -9.43 -39.19
CA GLY A 112 -20.65 -10.89 -39.12
C GLY A 112 -21.65 -11.62 -38.22
N PHE A 113 -22.22 -10.93 -37.20
CA PHE A 113 -23.16 -11.54 -36.24
C PHE A 113 -24.53 -10.86 -36.24
N ALA A 114 -24.87 -10.14 -37.32
CA ALA A 114 -26.17 -9.52 -37.55
C ALA A 114 -27.31 -10.54 -37.81
N PHE A 115 -27.49 -11.51 -36.92
CA PHE A 115 -28.69 -12.33 -36.84
C PHE A 115 -29.92 -11.50 -36.40
N SER A 116 -29.71 -10.24 -35.97
CA SER A 116 -30.72 -9.33 -35.45
C SER A 116 -31.78 -8.90 -36.47
N GLY A 117 -31.57 -9.09 -37.77
CA GLY A 117 -32.61 -8.91 -38.78
C GLY A 117 -33.74 -9.95 -38.68
N ILE A 118 -33.55 -11.02 -37.89
CA ILE A 118 -34.46 -12.17 -37.81
C ILE A 118 -35.46 -12.03 -36.64
N GLY A 119 -35.48 -10.90 -35.91
CA GLY A 119 -36.42 -10.78 -34.78
C GLY A 119 -36.49 -9.44 -34.04
N ALA A 120 -36.13 -8.32 -34.67
CA ALA A 120 -36.52 -7.02 -34.16
C ALA A 120 -37.93 -6.71 -34.68
N ASP A 121 -38.93 -7.05 -33.88
CA ASP A 121 -40.32 -6.58 -33.97
C ASP A 121 -40.35 -5.04 -33.92
N ASP A 122 -40.11 -4.41 -35.07
CA ASP A 122 -40.52 -3.04 -35.30
C ASP A 122 -41.90 -3.14 -35.95
N GLY A 123 -42.92 -3.19 -35.08
CA GLY A 123 -44.32 -3.23 -35.46
C GLY A 123 -44.69 -2.02 -36.29
N LYS A 124 -44.48 -2.10 -37.61
CA LYS A 124 -45.16 -1.37 -38.69
C LYS A 124 -44.55 -1.75 -40.04
N SER A 125 -45.23 -2.67 -40.71
CA SER A 125 -45.87 -2.49 -42.02
C SER A 125 -45.77 -3.75 -42.86
N ASP A 126 -46.95 -4.26 -43.20
CA ASP A 126 -47.18 -5.21 -44.27
C ASP A 126 -46.46 -4.74 -45.55
N SER A 127 -45.58 -5.58 -46.07
CA SER A 127 -45.39 -5.68 -47.51
C SER A 127 -45.01 -7.12 -47.84
N GLU A 128 -46.02 -7.86 -48.28
CA GLU A 128 -45.90 -9.18 -48.90
C GLU A 128 -44.90 -9.10 -50.06
N LEU A 129 -43.80 -9.88 -49.97
CA LEU A 129 -42.92 -10.41 -51.04
C LEU A 129 -41.47 -10.53 -50.53
N SER A 130 -41.21 -11.39 -49.54
CA SER A 130 -39.86 -11.88 -49.21
C SER A 130 -39.81 -13.41 -49.32
N PRO A 131 -38.74 -14.01 -49.91
CA PRO A 131 -38.54 -15.45 -49.94
C PRO A 131 -38.33 -16.01 -48.52
N PRO A 132 -38.46 -17.32 -48.29
CA PRO A 132 -38.60 -17.89 -46.95
C PRO A 132 -37.35 -17.62 -46.08
N ASN A 133 -37.59 -17.14 -44.85
CA ASN A 133 -36.64 -16.81 -43.77
C ASN A 133 -35.49 -17.81 -43.55
N GLY A 134 -35.56 -19.03 -44.09
CA GLY A 134 -34.51 -20.05 -44.05
C GLY A 134 -33.27 -19.74 -44.90
N GLN A 135 -33.37 -18.87 -45.91
CA GLN A 135 -32.26 -18.56 -46.82
C GLN A 135 -31.41 -17.36 -46.33
N GLU A 136 -32.00 -16.48 -45.52
CA GLU A 136 -31.35 -15.28 -44.99
C GLU A 136 -30.28 -15.64 -43.95
N TRP A 137 -30.58 -16.52 -42.98
CA TRP A 137 -29.58 -16.95 -42.01
C TRP A 137 -28.46 -17.76 -42.65
N LYS A 138 -28.75 -18.54 -43.71
CA LYS A 138 -27.74 -19.28 -44.47
C LYS A 138 -26.72 -18.33 -45.11
N GLY A 139 -27.21 -17.28 -45.77
CA GLY A 139 -26.35 -16.24 -46.35
C GLY A 139 -25.58 -15.45 -45.29
N VAL A 140 -26.19 -15.17 -44.13
CA VAL A 140 -25.49 -14.51 -43.00
C VAL A 140 -24.36 -15.39 -42.46
N VAL A 141 -24.60 -16.69 -42.27
CA VAL A 141 -23.57 -17.63 -41.81
C VAL A 141 -22.42 -17.72 -42.83
N GLU A 142 -22.72 -17.83 -44.12
CA GLU A 142 -21.70 -17.88 -45.18
C GLU A 142 -20.84 -16.60 -45.19
N ARG A 143 -21.49 -15.43 -45.18
CA ARG A 143 -20.79 -14.13 -45.11
C ARG A 143 -19.96 -14.00 -43.85
N SER A 144 -20.47 -14.44 -42.69
CA SER A 144 -19.74 -14.39 -41.43
C SER A 144 -18.48 -15.24 -41.43
N VAL A 145 -18.52 -16.44 -42.03
CA VAL A 145 -17.36 -17.34 -42.14
C VAL A 145 -16.34 -16.77 -43.12
N ALA A 146 -16.78 -16.22 -44.25
CA ALA A 146 -15.92 -15.52 -45.19
C ALA A 146 -15.27 -14.28 -44.56
N LEU A 147 -16.04 -13.47 -43.83
CA LEU A 147 -15.55 -12.32 -43.07
C LEU A 147 -14.51 -12.73 -42.03
N MET A 148 -14.76 -13.81 -41.26
CA MET A 148 -13.80 -14.30 -40.28
C MET A 148 -12.49 -14.76 -40.94
N ASP A 149 -12.54 -15.49 -42.05
CA ASP A 149 -11.34 -15.95 -42.77
C ASP A 149 -10.55 -14.78 -43.34
N MET A 150 -11.20 -13.83 -44.02
CA MET A 150 -10.54 -12.66 -44.61
C MET A 150 -9.98 -11.71 -43.54
N MET A 151 -10.75 -11.44 -42.48
CA MET A 151 -10.27 -10.62 -41.36
C MET A 151 -9.06 -11.26 -40.68
N LEU A 152 -9.09 -12.57 -40.43
CA LEU A 152 -7.96 -13.26 -39.81
C LEU A 152 -6.68 -13.21 -40.65
N ARG A 153 -6.78 -13.13 -41.98
CA ARG A 153 -5.60 -13.00 -42.85
C ARG A 153 -5.04 -11.57 -42.88
N ASP A 154 -5.91 -10.57 -42.95
CA ASP A 154 -5.52 -9.18 -43.19
C ASP A 154 -5.33 -8.33 -41.91
N VAL A 155 -5.89 -8.72 -40.75
CA VAL A 155 -5.83 -7.92 -39.50
C VAL A 155 -4.42 -7.75 -38.95
N LEU A 156 -3.49 -8.66 -39.27
CA LEU A 156 -2.09 -8.57 -38.82
C LEU A 156 -1.19 -7.79 -39.78
N ASP A 157 -1.69 -7.38 -40.95
CA ASP A 157 -0.96 -6.53 -41.87
C ASP A 157 -0.98 -5.07 -41.40
N LEU A 158 0.15 -4.63 -40.84
CA LEU A 158 0.31 -3.27 -40.34
C LEU A 158 0.64 -2.24 -41.43
N ASP A 159 0.72 -2.62 -42.69
CA ASP A 159 1.02 -1.68 -43.76
C ASP A 159 -0.27 -0.99 -44.27
N LEU A 160 -1.42 -1.67 -44.23
CA LEU A 160 -2.73 -1.13 -44.60
C LEU A 160 -3.28 -0.12 -43.58
N ASN A 161 -4.06 0.87 -44.03
CA ASN A 161 -4.85 1.73 -43.14
C ASN A 161 -6.17 1.03 -42.74
N THR A 162 -6.81 1.47 -41.65
CA THR A 162 -8.07 0.87 -41.16
C THR A 162 -9.15 0.81 -42.23
N ASN A 163 -9.39 1.93 -42.93
CA ASN A 163 -10.42 2.01 -43.95
C ASN A 163 -10.06 1.19 -45.20
N GLN A 164 -8.77 1.16 -45.58
CA GLN A 164 -8.30 0.36 -46.71
C GLN A 164 -8.42 -1.15 -46.46
N MET A 165 -8.24 -1.58 -45.20
CA MET A 165 -8.48 -2.95 -44.79
C MET A 165 -9.97 -3.27 -44.82
N GLU A 166 -10.82 -2.39 -44.29
CA GLU A 166 -12.28 -2.55 -44.34
C GLU A 166 -12.76 -2.71 -45.79
N ASP A 167 -12.38 -1.78 -46.68
CA ASP A 167 -12.74 -1.83 -48.10
C ASP A 167 -12.23 -3.12 -48.79
N LYS A 168 -10.99 -3.53 -48.51
CA LYS A 168 -10.39 -4.75 -49.07
C LYS A 168 -11.12 -6.00 -48.59
N VAL A 169 -11.49 -6.07 -47.32
CA VAL A 169 -12.21 -7.22 -46.76
C VAL A 169 -13.63 -7.28 -47.29
N PHE A 170 -14.34 -6.15 -47.39
CA PHE A 170 -15.68 -6.13 -47.98
C PHE A 170 -15.68 -6.51 -49.45
N ALA A 171 -14.70 -6.04 -50.23
CA ALA A 171 -14.54 -6.45 -51.63
C ALA A 171 -14.26 -7.96 -51.75
N ALA A 172 -13.33 -8.48 -50.95
CA ALA A 172 -12.98 -9.90 -50.96
C ALA A 172 -14.15 -10.79 -50.53
N VAL A 173 -14.94 -10.38 -49.54
CA VAL A 173 -16.12 -11.13 -49.09
C VAL A 173 -17.25 -11.07 -50.13
N ALA A 174 -17.43 -9.95 -50.81
CA ALA A 174 -18.41 -9.84 -51.89
C ALA A 174 -18.04 -10.77 -53.06
N GLU A 175 -16.76 -10.82 -53.45
CA GLU A 175 -16.25 -11.73 -54.48
C GLU A 175 -16.40 -13.21 -54.08
N ASP A 176 -16.11 -13.55 -52.82
CA ASP A 176 -16.19 -14.92 -52.29
C ASP A 176 -17.63 -15.40 -52.08
N ALA A 177 -18.54 -14.51 -51.70
CA ALA A 177 -19.98 -14.82 -51.64
C ALA A 177 -20.56 -15.05 -53.05
N LEU A 178 -20.02 -14.37 -54.07
CA LEU A 178 -20.45 -14.56 -55.46
C LEU A 178 -19.89 -15.85 -56.07
N SER A 179 -18.66 -16.26 -55.74
CA SER A 179 -18.08 -17.51 -56.21
C SER A 179 -18.82 -18.74 -55.65
N ILE A 180 -19.11 -18.76 -54.35
CA ILE A 180 -19.84 -19.86 -53.69
C ILE A 180 -21.29 -19.97 -54.20
N GLN A 181 -21.91 -18.84 -54.55
CA GLN A 181 -23.24 -18.83 -55.17
C GLN A 181 -23.24 -19.42 -56.58
N THR A 182 -22.12 -19.31 -57.32
CA THR A 182 -22.02 -19.69 -58.73
C THR A 182 -21.51 -21.12 -58.94
N GLU A 183 -20.69 -21.65 -58.03
CA GLU A 183 -19.90 -22.87 -58.28
C GLU A 183 -20.41 -24.17 -57.61
N GLU A 184 -21.30 -24.13 -56.61
CA GLU A 184 -21.66 -25.35 -55.84
C GLU A 184 -23.17 -25.60 -55.64
N ASP A 185 -23.58 -26.85 -55.86
CA ASP A 185 -24.91 -27.40 -55.54
C ASP A 185 -25.29 -27.14 -54.08
N ASP A 186 -26.55 -26.74 -53.84
CA ASP A 186 -27.06 -26.29 -52.53
C ASP A 186 -26.88 -27.33 -51.39
N VAL A 187 -26.70 -28.60 -51.77
CA VAL A 187 -26.52 -29.78 -50.91
C VAL A 187 -25.12 -29.83 -50.26
N ASN A 188 -24.06 -29.36 -50.94
CA ASN A 188 -22.67 -29.46 -50.45
C ASN A 188 -22.20 -28.23 -49.66
N ARG A 189 -22.86 -27.09 -49.83
CA ARG A 189 -22.58 -25.81 -49.15
C ARG A 189 -22.31 -25.92 -47.64
N PRO A 190 -23.14 -26.59 -46.82
CA PRO A 190 -22.88 -26.68 -45.38
C PRO A 190 -21.59 -27.47 -45.05
N THR A 191 -21.24 -28.46 -45.87
CA THR A 191 -20.01 -29.24 -45.66
C THR A 191 -18.75 -28.43 -45.99
N VAL A 192 -18.83 -27.54 -46.98
CA VAL A 192 -17.74 -26.65 -47.36
C VAL A 192 -17.54 -25.57 -46.30
N ILE A 193 -18.62 -24.96 -45.83
CA ILE A 193 -18.57 -23.99 -44.71
C ILE A 193 -18.01 -24.66 -43.45
N ALA A 194 -18.43 -25.89 -43.12
CA ALA A 194 -17.92 -26.63 -41.98
C ALA A 194 -16.42 -26.96 -42.11
N LYS A 195 -15.96 -27.37 -43.30
CA LYS A 195 -14.52 -27.60 -43.57
C LYS A 195 -13.73 -26.31 -43.43
N ARG A 196 -14.25 -25.18 -43.94
CA ARG A 196 -13.62 -23.87 -43.83
C ARG A 196 -13.54 -23.40 -42.38
N LEU A 197 -14.59 -23.62 -41.60
CA LEU A 197 -14.62 -23.28 -40.18
C LEU A 197 -13.65 -24.14 -39.36
N ASN A 198 -13.53 -25.44 -39.67
CA ASN A 198 -12.51 -26.30 -39.07
C ASN A 198 -11.09 -25.85 -39.45
N ALA A 199 -10.83 -25.53 -40.71
CA ALA A 199 -9.53 -24.98 -41.13
C ALA A 199 -9.21 -23.64 -40.44
N LEU A 200 -10.23 -22.82 -40.20
CA LEU A 200 -10.08 -21.56 -39.47
C LEU A 200 -9.74 -21.79 -37.99
N LEU A 201 -10.36 -22.79 -37.37
CA LEU A 201 -10.12 -23.18 -35.97
C LEU A 201 -8.73 -23.81 -35.77
N ASP A 202 -8.35 -24.74 -36.65
CA ASP A 202 -7.14 -25.56 -36.50
C ASP A 202 -5.86 -24.83 -36.95
N ASP A 203 -5.91 -24.09 -38.05
CA ASP A 203 -4.71 -23.48 -38.65
C ASP A 203 -4.66 -21.95 -38.46
N GLN A 204 -5.71 -21.24 -38.87
CA GLN A 204 -5.69 -19.76 -38.95
C GLN A 204 -5.68 -19.11 -37.57
N LEU A 205 -6.47 -19.60 -36.62
CA LEU A 205 -6.57 -19.02 -35.28
C LEU A 205 -5.27 -19.19 -34.48
N PRO A 206 -4.64 -20.38 -34.37
CA PRO A 206 -3.37 -20.54 -33.67
C PRO A 206 -2.23 -19.78 -34.36
N TRP A 207 -2.19 -19.75 -35.69
CA TRP A 207 -1.21 -18.98 -36.44
C TRP A 207 -1.32 -17.48 -36.14
N ASN A 208 -2.54 -16.94 -36.10
CA ASN A 208 -2.77 -15.54 -35.76
C ASN A 208 -2.39 -15.20 -34.31
N ILE A 209 -2.73 -16.07 -33.35
CA ILE A 209 -2.37 -15.86 -31.95
C ILE A 209 -0.84 -15.82 -31.80
N THR A 210 -0.12 -16.77 -32.40
CA THR A 210 1.35 -16.81 -32.30
C THR A 210 1.99 -15.62 -33.01
N THR A 211 1.50 -15.22 -34.18
CA THR A 211 2.02 -14.07 -34.93
C THR A 211 1.75 -12.75 -34.21
N ALA A 212 0.54 -12.56 -33.66
CA ALA A 212 0.21 -11.43 -32.81
C ALA A 212 1.10 -11.36 -31.57
N GLN A 213 1.35 -12.49 -30.89
CA GLN A 213 2.27 -12.56 -29.76
C GLN A 213 3.70 -12.19 -30.14
N ARG A 214 4.21 -12.67 -31.28
CA ARG A 214 5.54 -12.29 -31.79
C ARG A 214 5.63 -10.80 -32.10
N LEU A 215 4.60 -10.22 -32.72
CA LEU A 215 4.54 -8.80 -33.07
C LEU A 215 4.48 -7.92 -31.82
N VAL A 216 3.69 -8.32 -30.82
CA VAL A 216 3.64 -7.67 -29.51
C VAL A 216 4.95 -7.83 -28.75
N ALA A 217 5.62 -8.98 -28.81
CA ALA A 217 6.92 -9.18 -28.16
C ALA A 217 8.02 -8.31 -28.80
N LYS A 218 8.03 -8.19 -30.13
CA LYS A 218 9.01 -7.39 -30.89
C LYS A 218 8.86 -5.88 -30.67
N ASN A 219 7.62 -5.39 -30.62
CA ASN A 219 7.31 -3.97 -30.45
C ASN A 219 7.02 -3.58 -28.98
N GLY A 220 6.90 -4.56 -28.10
CA GLY A 220 6.51 -4.42 -26.70
C GLY A 220 7.62 -3.92 -25.79
N ARG A 221 7.43 -4.16 -24.49
CA ARG A 221 8.36 -3.72 -23.46
C ARG A 221 9.66 -4.53 -23.55
N PRO A 222 10.84 -3.89 -23.46
CA PRO A 222 12.11 -4.63 -23.40
C PRO A 222 12.14 -5.55 -22.18
N SER A 223 12.86 -6.66 -22.29
CA SER A 223 12.94 -7.69 -21.24
C SER A 223 13.44 -7.11 -19.92
N ARG A 224 13.09 -7.77 -18.80
CA ARG A 224 13.50 -7.34 -17.46
C ARG A 224 15.03 -7.21 -17.34
N LEU A 225 15.78 -8.09 -18.00
CA LEU A 225 17.24 -8.03 -18.07
C LEU A 225 17.72 -6.70 -18.68
N VAL A 226 17.11 -6.25 -19.78
CA VAL A 226 17.44 -4.97 -20.43
C VAL A 226 16.99 -3.76 -19.60
N ARG A 227 16.04 -3.91 -18.68
CA ARG A 227 15.56 -2.82 -17.81
C ARG A 227 16.31 -2.72 -16.47
N TYR A 228 16.84 -3.84 -16.01
CA TYR A 228 17.50 -3.92 -14.71
C TYR A 228 19.00 -4.19 -14.83
N TRP A 229 19.59 -4.24 -16.03
CA TRP A 229 21.04 -4.46 -16.16
C TRP A 229 21.85 -3.42 -15.41
N LEU A 230 21.47 -2.13 -15.47
CA LEU A 230 22.23 -1.05 -14.82
C LEU A 230 22.16 -1.12 -13.28
N PRO A 231 20.98 -1.25 -12.64
CA PRO A 231 20.94 -1.51 -11.21
C PRO A 231 21.49 -2.89 -10.86
N ALA A 232 21.43 -3.91 -11.73
CA ALA A 232 22.01 -5.22 -11.46
C ALA A 232 23.53 -5.21 -11.54
N THR A 233 24.15 -4.47 -12.47
CA THR A 233 25.60 -4.30 -12.54
C THR A 233 26.10 -3.40 -11.43
N ALA A 234 25.37 -2.32 -11.10
CA ALA A 234 25.67 -1.50 -9.93
C ALA A 234 25.54 -2.32 -8.64
N LEU A 235 24.50 -3.15 -8.53
CA LEU A 235 24.31 -4.04 -7.38
C LEU A 235 25.41 -5.10 -7.34
N LEU A 236 25.78 -5.74 -8.45
CA LEU A 236 26.90 -6.70 -8.50
C LEU A 236 28.24 -6.05 -8.13
N LEU A 237 28.54 -4.86 -8.65
CA LEU A 237 29.76 -4.12 -8.31
C LEU A 237 29.74 -3.68 -6.83
N SER A 238 28.60 -3.19 -6.35
CA SER A 238 28.42 -2.84 -4.94
C SER A 238 28.31 -4.07 -4.04
N SER A 239 28.00 -5.26 -4.57
CA SER A 239 27.85 -6.47 -3.79
C SER A 239 29.18 -6.86 -3.19
N SER A 240 30.29 -6.61 -3.89
CA SER A 240 31.62 -6.83 -3.33
C SER A 240 31.91 -5.92 -2.15
N THR A 241 31.47 -4.65 -2.17
CA THR A 241 31.67 -3.70 -1.06
C THR A 241 30.68 -3.92 0.07
N ILE A 242 29.40 -4.18 -0.23
CA ILE A 242 28.35 -4.51 0.74
C ILE A 242 28.71 -5.79 1.48
N LEU A 243 29.13 -6.85 0.77
CA LEU A 243 29.57 -8.10 1.39
C LEU A 243 30.79 -7.87 2.30
N ARG A 244 31.75 -7.05 1.86
CA ARG A 244 32.93 -6.70 2.67
C ARG A 244 32.55 -5.93 3.93
N ILE A 245 31.60 -5.00 3.85
CA ILE A 245 31.08 -4.25 5.01
C ILE A 245 30.32 -5.18 5.96
N VAL A 246 29.43 -6.04 5.45
CA VAL A 246 28.63 -6.97 6.27
C VAL A 246 29.51 -8.00 6.96
N VAL A 247 30.52 -8.54 6.27
CA VAL A 247 31.46 -9.51 6.87
C VAL A 247 32.37 -8.82 7.90
N ASN A 248 32.87 -7.62 7.60
CA ASN A 248 33.77 -6.89 8.51
C ASN A 248 33.05 -6.32 9.74
N LYS A 249 31.74 -6.01 9.63
CA LYS A 249 30.91 -5.47 10.72
C LYS A 249 29.89 -6.49 11.27
N ARG A 250 30.12 -7.79 11.07
CA ARG A 250 29.20 -8.84 11.54
C ARG A 250 28.95 -8.78 13.05
N GLN A 251 29.98 -8.46 13.83
CA GLN A 251 29.87 -8.31 15.28
C GLN A 251 29.04 -7.07 15.64
N GLU A 252 29.31 -5.91 15.04
CA GLU A 252 28.49 -4.70 15.25
C GLU A 252 27.00 -4.92 14.90
N ILE A 253 26.70 -5.70 13.85
CA ILE A 253 25.31 -6.04 13.48
C ILE A 253 24.68 -6.95 14.53
N LEU A 254 25.41 -7.95 15.02
CA LEU A 254 24.94 -8.85 16.08
C LEU A 254 24.70 -8.09 17.37
N ASP A 255 25.60 -7.17 17.73
CA ASP A 255 25.46 -6.32 18.90
C ASP A 255 24.26 -5.37 18.74
N TRP A 256 24.08 -4.74 17.57
CA TRP A 256 22.90 -3.93 17.27
C TRP A 256 21.58 -4.71 17.39
N VAL A 257 21.53 -5.95 16.89
CA VAL A 257 20.34 -6.80 17.00
C VAL A 257 20.09 -7.21 18.44
N ARG A 258 21.16 -7.52 19.20
CA ARG A 258 21.07 -7.87 20.62
C ARG A 258 20.62 -6.67 21.45
N ASP A 259 21.15 -5.49 21.19
CA ASP A 259 20.83 -4.23 21.86
C ASP A 259 19.42 -3.77 21.51
N LEU A 260 18.99 -3.90 20.25
CA LEU A 260 17.59 -3.68 19.86
C LEU A 260 16.66 -4.65 20.60
N GLY A 261 17.04 -5.93 20.66
CA GLY A 261 16.28 -6.95 21.39
C GLY A 261 16.18 -6.67 22.88
N ALA A 262 17.28 -6.23 23.51
CA ALA A 262 17.30 -5.82 24.90
C ALA A 262 16.44 -4.56 25.13
N THR A 263 16.59 -3.55 24.28
CA THR A 263 15.82 -2.29 24.37
C THR A 263 14.33 -2.52 24.22
N VAL A 264 13.89 -3.37 23.28
CA VAL A 264 12.47 -3.73 23.11
C VAL A 264 11.95 -4.47 24.34
N ARG A 265 12.75 -5.38 24.90
CA ARG A 265 12.40 -6.14 26.10
C ARG A 265 12.24 -5.20 27.30
N ASP A 266 13.23 -4.34 27.54
CA ASP A 266 13.25 -3.41 28.67
C ASP A 266 12.13 -2.38 28.55
N PHE A 267 11.85 -1.90 27.33
CA PHE A 267 10.69 -1.07 27.06
C PHE A 267 9.37 -1.78 27.41
N TRP A 268 9.19 -3.03 26.99
CA TRP A 268 7.98 -3.80 27.28
C TRP A 268 7.80 -4.09 28.77
N PHE A 269 8.84 -4.49 29.48
CA PHE A 269 8.75 -4.75 30.92
C PHE A 269 8.53 -3.48 31.73
N ASN A 270 9.34 -2.44 31.53
CA ASN A 270 9.31 -1.25 32.39
C ASN A 270 8.14 -0.31 32.06
N TRP A 271 7.72 -0.22 30.80
CA TRP A 271 6.69 0.75 30.39
C TRP A 271 5.30 0.15 30.14
N VAL A 272 5.18 -1.18 29.99
CA VAL A 272 3.88 -1.84 29.79
C VAL A 272 3.55 -2.77 30.94
N ILE A 273 4.42 -3.73 31.28
CA ILE A 273 4.09 -4.76 32.28
C ILE A 273 4.11 -4.21 33.70
N GLU A 274 5.18 -3.52 34.11
CA GLU A 274 5.33 -3.04 35.47
C GLU A 274 4.25 -2.03 35.88
N PRO A 275 3.89 -1.03 35.04
CA PRO A 275 2.81 -0.11 35.37
C PRO A 275 1.44 -0.79 35.42
N VAL A 276 1.15 -1.73 34.51
CA VAL A 276 -0.09 -2.55 34.57
C VAL A 276 -0.14 -3.36 35.86
N ARG A 277 0.99 -3.97 36.26
CA ARG A 277 1.08 -4.73 37.51
C ARG A 277 0.86 -3.85 38.74
N LYS A 278 1.39 -2.62 38.74
CA LYS A 278 1.16 -1.64 39.82
C LYS A 278 -0.32 -1.28 39.90
N VAL A 279 -0.96 -0.90 38.79
CA VAL A 279 -2.40 -0.55 38.73
C VAL A 279 -3.29 -1.72 39.18
N VAL A 280 -3.01 -2.95 38.71
CA VAL A 280 -3.75 -4.16 39.15
C VAL A 280 -3.51 -4.45 40.64
N GLY A 281 -2.29 -4.19 41.13
CA GLY A 281 -1.95 -4.32 42.55
C GLY A 281 -2.74 -3.37 43.45
N THR A 282 -2.87 -2.10 43.04
CA THR A 282 -3.64 -1.07 43.77
C THR A 282 -5.15 -1.34 43.76
N ILE A 283 -5.68 -1.93 42.69
CA ILE A 283 -7.10 -2.29 42.60
C ILE A 283 -7.42 -3.56 43.41
N ARG A 284 -6.48 -4.52 43.48
CA ARG A 284 -6.72 -5.85 44.10
C ARG A 284 -6.51 -5.87 45.61
N HIS A 285 -5.59 -5.07 46.16
CA HIS A 285 -5.39 -4.99 47.60
C HIS A 285 -6.23 -3.84 48.15
N ASP A 286 -7.21 -4.20 48.96
CA ASP A 286 -8.17 -3.31 49.61
C ASP A 286 -7.48 -2.09 50.24
N ALA A 287 -7.75 -0.91 49.68
CA ALA A 287 -7.24 0.38 50.10
C ALA A 287 -7.64 0.74 51.55
N ASN A 288 -8.56 0.01 52.17
CA ASN A 288 -9.03 0.25 53.52
C ASN A 288 -8.46 -0.72 54.56
N SER A 289 -7.88 -1.87 54.19
CA SER A 289 -7.66 -2.93 55.17
C SER A 289 -6.39 -2.76 55.99
N GLU A 290 -5.27 -2.31 55.41
CA GLU A 290 -3.99 -2.30 56.14
C GLU A 290 -3.80 -1.03 56.98
N ILE A 291 -4.16 0.14 56.43
CA ILE A 291 -4.00 1.44 57.09
C ILE A 291 -5.04 1.64 58.20
N ALA A 292 -6.27 1.15 58.00
CA ALA A 292 -7.29 1.22 59.05
C ALA A 292 -7.02 0.27 60.22
N ILE A 293 -6.29 -0.83 60.01
CA ILE A 293 -6.02 -1.80 61.08
C ILE A 293 -4.86 -1.32 61.97
N MET A 294 -3.74 -0.86 61.40
CA MET A 294 -2.64 -0.31 62.22
C MET A 294 -3.01 0.99 62.93
N SER A 295 -3.72 1.90 62.25
CA SER A 295 -4.19 3.14 62.88
C SER A 295 -5.29 2.87 63.91
N ARG A 296 -6.20 1.90 63.71
CA ARG A 296 -7.19 1.55 64.75
C ARG A 296 -6.54 0.98 65.98
N ASP A 297 -5.50 0.17 65.85
CA ASP A 297 -4.85 -0.44 67.01
C ASP A 297 -4.03 0.58 67.81
N SER A 298 -3.31 1.50 67.15
CA SER A 298 -2.63 2.61 67.84
C SER A 298 -3.63 3.60 68.45
N LEU A 299 -4.68 3.99 67.71
CA LEU A 299 -5.76 4.85 68.22
C LEU A 299 -6.55 4.20 69.36
N LYS A 300 -6.70 2.87 69.36
CA LYS A 300 -7.39 2.14 70.44
C LYS A 300 -6.54 2.13 71.70
N ALA A 301 -5.24 1.88 71.58
CA ALA A 301 -4.31 1.95 72.71
C ALA A 301 -4.25 3.36 73.32
N ASP A 302 -4.17 4.39 72.47
CA ASP A 302 -4.13 5.79 72.94
C ASP A 302 -5.50 6.25 73.50
N ARG A 303 -6.63 5.79 72.95
CA ARG A 303 -7.98 6.02 73.52
C ARG A 303 -8.15 5.32 74.87
N GLU A 304 -7.65 4.10 75.01
CA GLU A 304 -7.70 3.34 76.27
C GLU A 304 -6.82 3.99 77.35
N SER A 305 -5.66 4.53 76.95
CA SER A 305 -4.80 5.33 77.84
C SER A 305 -5.49 6.61 78.31
N LEU A 306 -6.15 7.33 77.40
CA LEU A 306 -6.92 8.54 77.72
C LEU A 306 -8.11 8.23 78.64
N GLU A 307 -8.83 7.13 78.38
CA GLU A 307 -9.96 6.69 79.20
C GLU A 307 -9.55 6.46 80.66
N ARG A 308 -8.43 5.75 80.88
CA ARG A 308 -7.89 5.51 82.23
C ARG A 308 -7.51 6.81 82.91
N MET A 309 -6.82 7.70 82.21
CA MET A 309 -6.36 8.97 82.77
C MET A 309 -7.51 9.91 83.18
N VAL A 310 -8.60 9.91 82.40
CA VAL A 310 -9.79 10.74 82.68
C VAL A 310 -10.61 10.17 83.83
N VAL A 311 -10.76 8.84 83.90
CA VAL A 311 -11.46 8.17 85.00
C VAL A 311 -10.72 8.39 86.32
N ASP A 312 -9.38 8.23 86.33
CA ASP A 312 -8.56 8.49 87.52
C ASP A 312 -8.70 9.94 88.00
N PHE A 313 -8.70 10.91 87.08
CA PHE A 313 -8.90 12.32 87.40
C PHE A 313 -10.29 12.63 88.00
N ALA A 314 -11.34 11.99 87.49
CA ALA A 314 -12.70 12.16 88.03
C ALA A 314 -12.84 11.55 89.44
N LEU A 315 -12.19 10.40 89.68
CA LEU A 315 -12.19 9.73 90.98
C LEU A 315 -11.41 10.55 92.03
N ASP A 316 -10.20 11.01 91.70
CA ASP A 316 -9.35 11.82 92.60
C ASP A 316 -10.03 13.14 93.04
N ARG A 317 -10.83 13.74 92.16
CA ARG A 317 -11.54 14.98 92.49
C ARG A 317 -12.78 14.75 93.36
N SER A 318 -13.47 13.61 93.17
CA SER A 318 -14.62 13.24 94.00
C SER A 318 -14.23 12.97 95.46
N THR A 319 -13.06 12.37 95.67
CA THR A 319 -12.48 12.10 96.99
C THR A 319 -11.98 13.39 97.63
N ALA A 320 -11.31 14.27 96.87
CA ALA A 320 -10.80 15.56 97.36
C ALA A 320 -11.89 16.61 97.67
N ALA A 321 -13.05 16.56 97.01
CA ALA A 321 -14.13 17.52 97.21
C ALA A 321 -15.12 17.13 98.33
N THR A 322 -15.21 15.85 98.68
CA THR A 322 -16.34 15.35 99.50
C THR A 322 -15.94 14.44 100.66
N GLY A 323 -14.68 14.00 100.79
CA GLY A 323 -14.22 13.21 101.95
C GLY A 323 -14.95 11.87 102.19
N ALA A 324 -15.73 11.39 101.23
CA ALA A 324 -16.48 10.13 101.30
C ALA A 324 -16.23 9.28 100.05
N SER A 325 -15.82 8.04 100.26
CA SER A 325 -15.45 7.05 99.26
C SER A 325 -16.67 6.29 98.72
N SER A 326 -17.47 6.91 97.87
CA SER A 326 -18.44 6.16 97.06
C SER A 326 -18.86 6.91 95.81
N VAL A 327 -18.09 6.76 94.74
CA VAL A 327 -18.60 7.03 93.39
C VAL A 327 -19.36 5.78 92.94
N SER A 328 -20.63 5.95 92.55
CA SER A 328 -21.46 4.86 92.02
C SER A 328 -20.89 4.38 90.69
N GLU A 329 -20.77 3.06 90.53
CA GLU A 329 -20.26 2.39 89.33
C GLU A 329 -20.98 2.83 88.03
N THR A 330 -22.23 3.27 88.16
CA THR A 330 -23.05 3.84 87.08
C THR A 330 -22.54 5.19 86.54
N GLN A 331 -21.95 6.04 87.39
CA GLN A 331 -21.41 7.35 86.96
C GLN A 331 -20.05 7.21 86.26
N ILE A 332 -19.25 6.23 86.67
CA ILE A 332 -17.98 5.89 86.01
C ILE A 332 -18.26 5.35 84.61
N ALA A 333 -19.30 4.53 84.45
CA ALA A 333 -19.72 4.02 83.15
C ALA A 333 -20.23 5.12 82.20
N GLU A 334 -20.91 6.14 82.72
CA GLU A 334 -21.37 7.29 81.93
C GLU A 334 -20.21 8.19 81.48
N ILE A 335 -19.23 8.44 82.36
CA ILE A 335 -18.01 9.18 82.01
C ILE A 335 -17.20 8.42 80.95
N ARG A 336 -17.05 7.10 81.11
CA ARG A 336 -16.43 6.21 80.11
C ARG A 336 -17.15 6.27 78.76
N ALA A 337 -18.48 6.29 78.75
CA ALA A 337 -19.26 6.41 77.52
C ALA A 337 -19.04 7.77 76.83
N LYS A 338 -19.05 8.88 77.58
CA LYS A 338 -18.82 10.24 77.03
C LYS A 338 -17.39 10.45 76.54
N VAL A 339 -16.39 9.83 77.18
CA VAL A 339 -15.00 9.84 76.71
C VAL A 339 -14.82 8.99 75.45
N ARG A 340 -15.54 7.85 75.33
CA ARG A 340 -15.57 7.03 74.11
C ARG A 340 -16.19 7.75 72.92
N GLU A 341 -17.08 8.69 73.18
CA GLU A 341 -17.70 9.60 72.20
C GLU A 341 -16.85 10.86 71.90
N GLY A 342 -15.75 11.07 72.64
CA GLY A 342 -14.79 12.16 72.40
C GLY A 342 -15.11 13.50 73.06
N ASP A 343 -16.11 13.56 73.95
CA ASP A 343 -16.52 14.78 74.64
C ASP A 343 -15.72 15.00 75.94
N VAL A 344 -14.64 15.80 75.83
CA VAL A 344 -13.75 16.21 76.93
C VAL A 344 -14.14 17.55 77.57
N THR A 345 -15.34 18.07 77.29
CA THR A 345 -15.84 19.37 77.78
C THR A 345 -15.78 19.58 79.31
N PRO A 346 -16.03 18.59 80.18
CA PRO A 346 -15.94 18.75 81.63
C PRO A 346 -14.51 19.03 82.13
N ILE A 347 -13.50 18.47 81.45
CA ILE A 347 -12.08 18.58 81.81
C ILE A 347 -11.51 19.92 81.30
N LEU A 348 -11.93 20.36 80.11
CA LEU A 348 -11.57 21.67 79.55
C LEU A 348 -12.04 22.83 80.46
N ARG A 349 -13.22 22.70 81.10
CA ARG A 349 -13.68 23.68 82.10
C ARG A 349 -12.86 23.66 83.40
N ALA A 350 -12.35 22.50 83.81
CA ALA A 350 -11.47 22.39 84.97
C ALA A 350 -10.10 23.03 84.69
N TYR A 351 -9.55 22.80 83.48
CA TYR A 351 -8.36 23.49 82.99
C TYR A 351 -8.48 25.00 83.02
N GLU A 352 -9.57 25.54 82.45
CA GLU A 352 -9.80 26.98 82.33
C GLU A 352 -9.93 27.66 83.70
N LYS A 353 -10.44 26.93 84.69
CA LYS A 353 -10.54 27.38 86.08
C LYS A 353 -9.20 27.36 86.81
N ASP A 354 -8.38 26.33 86.62
CA ASP A 354 -7.07 26.20 87.28
C ASP A 354 -5.97 27.06 86.61
N LEU A 355 -6.10 27.36 85.32
CA LEU A 355 -5.26 28.32 84.60
C LEU A 355 -5.40 29.75 85.16
N ARG A 356 -6.55 30.05 85.77
CA ARG A 356 -6.85 31.37 86.36
C ARG A 356 -6.03 31.66 87.64
N SER A 357 -5.39 30.63 88.24
CA SER A 357 -4.48 30.77 89.38
C SER A 357 -3.28 29.80 89.26
N PRO A 358 -2.26 30.13 88.44
CA PRO A 358 -1.26 29.18 87.96
C PRO A 358 -0.34 28.61 89.07
N PHE A 359 -0.02 29.41 90.10
CA PHE A 359 0.89 28.97 91.16
C PHE A 359 0.23 27.99 92.14
N ILE A 360 -1.07 28.13 92.41
CA ILE A 360 -1.82 27.24 93.31
C ILE A 360 -2.19 25.93 92.59
N GLY A 361 -2.56 26.01 91.30
CA GLY A 361 -2.91 24.83 90.49
C GLY A 361 -1.72 23.93 90.13
N THR A 362 -0.51 24.49 90.04
CA THR A 362 0.72 23.71 89.79
C THR A 362 1.17 22.97 91.06
N VAL A 363 1.06 23.60 92.24
CA VAL A 363 1.41 22.99 93.54
C VAL A 363 0.42 21.89 93.94
N ARG A 364 -0.85 22.00 93.50
CA ARG A 364 -1.89 20.99 93.74
C ARG A 364 -1.94 19.87 92.69
N GLY A 365 -1.17 19.98 91.60
CA GLY A 365 -0.96 18.93 90.59
C GLY A 365 -1.93 18.90 89.39
N ASP A 366 -3.06 19.60 89.44
CA ASP A 366 -4.11 19.54 88.39
C ASP A 366 -3.68 20.19 87.06
N LEU A 367 -2.87 21.24 87.10
CA LEU A 367 -2.49 21.98 85.88
C LEU A 367 -1.51 21.19 84.99
N VAL A 368 -0.51 20.53 85.59
CA VAL A 368 0.47 19.72 84.85
C VAL A 368 -0.20 18.51 84.20
N ARG A 369 -1.14 17.86 84.90
CA ARG A 369 -1.90 16.73 84.39
C ARG A 369 -2.74 17.12 83.17
N THR A 370 -3.35 18.30 83.20
CA THR A 370 -4.17 18.76 82.07
C THR A 370 -3.35 19.15 80.84
N LEU A 371 -2.14 19.71 81.06
CA LEU A 371 -1.19 19.99 79.99
C LEU A 371 -0.67 18.69 79.33
N LEU A 372 -0.44 17.64 80.12
CA LEU A 372 -0.06 16.32 79.62
C LEU A 372 -1.18 15.67 78.78
N ILE A 373 -2.45 15.79 79.21
CA ILE A 373 -3.61 15.34 78.43
C ILE A 373 -3.66 16.05 77.08
N GLN A 374 -3.38 17.35 77.06
CA GLN A 374 -3.42 18.13 75.82
C GLN A 374 -2.30 17.74 74.86
N VAL A 375 -1.08 17.47 75.36
CA VAL A 375 0.02 16.95 74.55
C VAL A 375 -0.30 15.57 73.97
N GLN A 376 -0.96 14.70 74.73
CA GLN A 376 -1.42 13.40 74.22
C GLN A 376 -2.51 13.56 73.16
N LYS A 377 -3.41 14.53 73.31
CA LYS A 377 -4.41 14.86 72.29
C LYS A 377 -3.76 15.37 71.01
N THR A 378 -2.78 16.27 71.08
CA THR A 378 -2.08 16.73 69.86
C THR A 378 -1.29 15.61 69.19
N LYS A 379 -0.71 14.66 69.94
CA LYS A 379 -0.09 13.47 69.35
C LYS A 379 -1.11 12.65 68.54
N VAL A 380 -2.29 12.41 69.10
CA VAL A 380 -3.37 11.67 68.42
C VAL A 380 -3.87 12.44 67.20
N ASP A 381 -4.10 13.75 67.30
CA ASP A 381 -4.57 14.57 66.19
C ASP A 381 -3.54 14.62 65.04
N VAL A 382 -2.24 14.67 65.37
CA VAL A 382 -1.16 14.60 64.37
C VAL A 382 -1.09 13.22 63.72
N GLU A 383 -1.24 12.13 64.47
CA GLU A 383 -1.25 10.76 63.93
C GLU A 383 -2.45 10.53 63.00
N VAL A 384 -3.62 11.06 63.35
CA VAL A 384 -4.82 11.04 62.50
C VAL A 384 -4.59 11.88 61.23
N ALA A 385 -4.04 13.08 61.33
CA ALA A 385 -3.74 13.93 60.17
C ALA A 385 -2.70 13.27 59.24
N MET A 386 -1.67 12.65 59.80
CA MET A 386 -0.63 11.94 59.06
C MET A 386 -1.19 10.70 58.35
N SER A 387 -2.12 9.98 58.98
CA SER A 387 -2.87 8.90 58.34
C SER A 387 -3.78 9.39 57.21
N GLY A 388 -4.36 10.58 57.35
CA GLY A 388 -5.17 11.23 56.30
C GLY A 388 -4.34 11.63 55.06
N ILE A 389 -3.10 12.07 55.27
CA ILE A 389 -2.17 12.36 54.17
C ILE A 389 -1.77 11.09 53.42
N ASP A 390 -1.49 9.99 54.14
CA ASP A 390 -1.15 8.72 53.52
C ASP A 390 -2.34 8.18 52.70
N ALA A 391 -3.56 8.30 53.23
CA ALA A 391 -4.79 7.97 52.50
C ALA A 391 -4.97 8.83 51.23
N LEU A 392 -4.64 10.12 51.27
CA LEU A 392 -4.70 11.00 50.10
C LEU A 392 -3.66 10.63 49.03
N LEU A 393 -2.42 10.37 49.43
CA LEU A 393 -1.36 9.92 48.50
C LEU A 393 -1.72 8.57 47.87
N ARG A 394 -2.29 7.64 48.65
CA ARG A 394 -2.80 6.35 48.15
C ARG A 394 -3.98 6.52 47.18
N SER A 395 -4.89 7.47 47.47
CA SER A 395 -6.06 7.75 46.60
C SER A 395 -5.66 8.29 45.22
N GLN A 396 -4.50 8.95 45.11
CA GLN A 396 -3.97 9.49 43.86
C GLN A 396 -2.94 8.56 43.20
N GLU A 397 -2.47 7.52 43.88
CA GLU A 397 -1.55 6.52 43.34
C GLU A 397 -2.06 5.91 42.04
N LEU A 398 -3.38 5.70 41.94
CA LEU A 398 -4.04 5.15 40.76
C LEU A 398 -4.00 6.14 39.59
N VAL A 399 -4.21 7.44 39.85
CA VAL A 399 -4.09 8.50 38.84
C VAL A 399 -2.64 8.64 38.37
N PHE A 400 -1.67 8.64 39.27
CA PHE A 400 -0.24 8.64 38.92
C PHE A 400 0.15 7.37 38.13
N GLY A 401 -0.42 6.22 38.47
CA GLY A 401 -0.25 4.97 37.73
C GLY A 401 -0.76 5.06 36.28
N PHE A 402 -1.95 5.63 36.06
CA PHE A 402 -2.48 5.84 34.70
C PHE A 402 -1.71 6.88 33.90
N VAL A 403 -1.27 7.97 34.53
CA VAL A 403 -0.44 9.00 33.88
C VAL A 403 0.90 8.41 33.43
N GLY A 404 1.51 7.51 34.22
CA GLY A 404 2.72 6.78 33.83
C GLY A 404 2.52 5.74 32.73
N LEU A 405 1.33 5.12 32.66
CA LEU A 405 0.97 4.08 31.69
C LEU A 405 0.71 4.64 30.28
N THR A 406 0.14 5.85 30.21
CA THR A 406 -0.32 6.50 28.97
C THR A 406 0.76 6.61 27.88
N PRO A 407 1.98 7.14 28.15
CA PRO A 407 3.02 7.23 27.13
C PRO A 407 3.48 5.86 26.60
N GLY A 408 3.54 4.82 27.45
CA GLY A 408 3.91 3.47 27.03
C GLY A 408 2.90 2.87 26.03
N ILE A 409 1.61 2.97 26.34
CA ILE A 409 0.54 2.49 25.45
C ILE A 409 0.52 3.26 24.13
N LEU A 410 0.68 4.58 24.17
CA LEU A 410 0.66 5.42 22.96
C LEU A 410 1.80 5.05 22.01
N VAL A 411 3.01 4.84 22.53
CA VAL A 411 4.16 4.41 21.74
C VAL A 411 3.96 2.99 21.18
N SER A 412 3.47 2.04 21.99
CA SER A 412 3.20 0.67 21.53
C SER A 412 2.14 0.60 20.43
N VAL A 413 1.03 1.34 20.57
CA VAL A 413 -0.03 1.41 19.55
C VAL A 413 0.49 2.08 18.28
N SER A 414 1.28 3.15 18.40
CA SER A 414 1.88 3.84 17.26
C SER A 414 2.85 2.94 16.51
N ALA A 415 3.73 2.21 17.22
CA ALA A 415 4.65 1.24 16.64
C ALA A 415 3.90 0.08 15.96
N ALA A 416 2.85 -0.46 16.59
CA ALA A 416 2.03 -1.51 16.02
C ALA A 416 1.29 -1.05 14.76
N ARG A 417 0.69 0.16 14.78
CA ARG A 417 0.05 0.78 13.61
C ARG A 417 1.05 1.03 12.48
N TYR A 418 2.26 1.49 12.81
CA TYR A 418 3.32 1.71 11.83
C TYR A 418 3.77 0.39 11.19
N LEU A 419 4.05 -0.64 11.98
CA LEU A 419 4.41 -1.97 11.47
C LEU A 419 3.29 -2.56 10.60
N LEU A 420 2.05 -2.56 11.09
CA LEU A 420 0.90 -3.02 10.32
C LEU A 420 0.67 -2.19 9.04
N GLY A 421 0.95 -0.89 9.06
CA GLY A 421 0.87 -0.03 7.87
C GLY A 421 1.96 -0.32 6.83
N VAL A 422 3.20 -0.54 7.28
CA VAL A 422 4.35 -0.86 6.42
C VAL A 422 4.21 -2.25 5.78
N PHE A 423 3.72 -3.24 6.54
CA PHE A 423 3.48 -4.60 6.02
C PHE A 423 2.13 -4.73 5.28
N GLY A 424 1.08 -4.06 5.74
CA GLY A 424 -0.29 -4.14 5.21
C GLY A 424 -0.59 -3.22 4.01
N GLY A 425 0.20 -2.16 3.80
CA GLY A 425 -0.02 -1.19 2.72
C GLY A 425 -0.01 -1.78 1.31
N ARG A 426 0.58 -2.97 1.10
CA ARG A 426 0.64 -3.62 -0.23
C ARG A 426 -0.73 -4.03 -0.75
N ARG A 427 -1.67 -4.41 0.12
CA ARG A 427 -3.01 -4.87 -0.29
C ARG A 427 -3.88 -3.69 -0.74
N GLY A 428 -3.93 -2.61 0.05
CA GLY A 428 -4.64 -1.37 -0.31
C GLY A 428 -4.05 -0.67 -1.55
N TYR A 429 -2.72 -0.66 -1.73
CA TYR A 429 -2.10 -0.12 -2.95
C TYR A 429 -2.46 -0.93 -4.20
N ALA A 430 -2.57 -2.25 -4.09
CA ALA A 430 -2.96 -3.11 -5.21
C ALA A 430 -4.41 -2.88 -5.62
N GLU A 431 -5.32 -2.78 -4.66
CA GLU A 431 -6.74 -2.47 -4.87
C GLU A 431 -6.92 -1.08 -5.48
N ARG A 432 -6.28 -0.05 -4.91
CA ARG A 432 -6.33 1.32 -5.46
C ARG A 432 -5.78 1.40 -6.88
N ARG A 433 -4.77 0.59 -7.21
CA ARG A 433 -4.23 0.51 -8.58
C ARG A 433 -5.17 -0.18 -9.56
N LYS A 434 -5.98 -1.14 -9.10
CA LYS A 434 -7.05 -1.76 -9.90
C LYS A 434 -8.18 -0.77 -10.12
N ALA A 435 -8.67 -0.10 -9.07
CA ALA A 435 -9.69 0.96 -9.15
C ALA A 435 -9.26 2.07 -10.13
N GLY A 436 -8.04 2.59 -9.97
CA GLY A 436 -7.48 3.59 -10.88
C GLY A 436 -7.25 3.09 -12.32
N ARG A 437 -7.20 1.77 -12.56
CA ARG A 437 -7.20 1.20 -13.91
C ARG A 437 -8.61 1.21 -14.50
N CYS A 438 -9.63 0.80 -13.74
CA CYS A 438 -11.04 0.87 -14.16
C CYS A 438 -11.44 2.29 -14.53
N VAL A 439 -11.08 3.29 -13.72
CA VAL A 439 -11.37 4.71 -14.02
C VAL A 439 -10.70 5.18 -15.32
N ARG A 440 -9.48 4.71 -15.60
CA ARG A 440 -8.80 5.04 -16.86
C ARG A 440 -9.47 4.42 -18.07
N ILE A 441 -9.99 3.20 -17.93
CA ILE A 441 -10.75 2.50 -18.98
C ILE A 441 -12.07 3.25 -19.22
N LEU A 442 -12.80 3.58 -18.16
CA LEU A 442 -14.04 4.35 -18.26
C LEU A 442 -13.83 5.71 -18.94
N ARG A 443 -12.73 6.41 -18.61
CA ARG A 443 -12.34 7.66 -19.27
C ARG A 443 -11.90 7.46 -20.73
N ASN A 444 -11.28 6.32 -21.06
CA ASN A 444 -10.97 6.02 -22.45
C ASN A 444 -12.26 5.79 -23.24
N ILE A 445 -13.24 5.08 -22.66
CA ILE A 445 -14.56 4.87 -23.26
C ILE A 445 -15.28 6.20 -23.47
N ASP A 446 -15.34 7.06 -22.45
CA ASP A 446 -15.88 8.41 -22.53
C ASP A 446 -15.23 9.24 -23.65
N ARG A 447 -13.90 9.13 -23.78
CA ARG A 447 -13.16 9.77 -24.88
C ARG A 447 -13.53 9.19 -26.24
N VAL A 448 -13.71 7.87 -26.37
CA VAL A 448 -14.15 7.25 -27.64
C VAL A 448 -15.53 7.80 -28.03
N PHE A 449 -16.48 7.88 -27.09
CA PHE A 449 -17.79 8.48 -27.36
C PHE A 449 -17.75 9.98 -27.68
N SER A 450 -16.77 10.71 -27.13
CA SER A 450 -16.60 12.15 -27.40
C SER A 450 -15.85 12.43 -28.71
N GLU A 451 -14.96 11.53 -29.13
CA GLU A 451 -14.12 11.66 -30.33
C GLU A 451 -14.81 11.05 -31.57
N ALA A 452 -15.71 10.09 -31.38
CA ALA A 452 -16.56 9.55 -32.44
C ALA A 452 -17.57 10.62 -32.89
N ALA A 453 -17.32 11.24 -34.04
CA ALA A 453 -18.34 12.01 -34.74
C ALA A 453 -19.44 11.03 -35.16
N PRO A 454 -20.70 11.18 -34.70
CA PRO A 454 -21.76 10.27 -35.10
C PRO A 454 -21.94 10.38 -36.61
N THR A 455 -21.74 9.25 -37.30
CA THR A 455 -22.08 9.13 -38.73
C THR A 455 -23.59 9.35 -38.87
N GLN A 456 -24.06 9.70 -40.08
CA GLN A 456 -25.46 10.08 -40.38
C GLN A 456 -26.53 9.08 -39.88
N THR A 457 -26.14 7.86 -39.54
CA THR A 457 -26.99 6.78 -39.01
C THR A 457 -27.03 6.67 -37.48
N ASN A 458 -26.42 7.58 -36.70
CA ASN A 458 -26.35 7.51 -35.23
C ASN A 458 -25.68 6.22 -34.70
N VAL A 459 -24.90 5.54 -35.55
CA VAL A 459 -24.10 4.34 -35.23
C VAL A 459 -22.62 4.73 -35.17
N LEU A 460 -21.87 4.12 -34.24
CA LEU A 460 -20.43 4.35 -34.11
C LEU A 460 -19.67 3.72 -35.27
N PRO A 461 -18.54 4.30 -35.72
CA PRO A 461 -17.62 3.63 -36.64
C PRO A 461 -17.18 2.26 -36.11
N TYR A 462 -17.00 1.26 -36.98
CA TYR A 462 -16.62 -0.10 -36.61
C TYR A 462 -15.40 -0.15 -35.68
N LYS A 463 -14.38 0.66 -35.98
CA LYS A 463 -13.20 0.84 -35.14
C LYS A 463 -13.53 1.18 -33.69
N ASP A 464 -14.38 2.19 -33.48
CA ASP A 464 -14.72 2.70 -32.15
C ASP A 464 -15.63 1.72 -31.41
N HIS A 465 -16.50 1.01 -32.13
CA HIS A 465 -17.32 -0.07 -31.59
C HIS A 465 -16.46 -1.24 -31.07
N GLY A 466 -15.50 -1.73 -31.87
CA GLY A 466 -14.62 -2.79 -31.40
C GLY A 466 -13.68 -2.34 -30.27
N PHE A 467 -13.31 -1.05 -30.21
CA PHE A 467 -12.61 -0.48 -29.05
C PHE A 467 -13.46 -0.52 -27.78
N LEU A 468 -14.73 -0.14 -27.89
CA LEU A 468 -15.69 -0.16 -26.79
C LEU A 468 -15.80 -1.57 -26.22
N ILE A 469 -16.02 -2.57 -27.07
CA ILE A 469 -16.16 -3.98 -26.65
C ILE A 469 -14.89 -4.51 -25.98
N CYS A 470 -13.71 -4.19 -26.52
CA CYS A 470 -12.44 -4.55 -25.90
C CYS A 470 -12.29 -3.94 -24.49
N GLU A 471 -12.59 -2.65 -24.34
CA GLU A 471 -12.49 -1.95 -23.05
C GLU A 471 -13.55 -2.44 -22.06
N VAL A 472 -14.77 -2.73 -22.53
CA VAL A 472 -15.84 -3.38 -21.77
C VAL A 472 -15.40 -4.76 -21.26
N HIS A 473 -14.78 -5.58 -22.11
CA HIS A 473 -14.28 -6.89 -21.70
C HIS A 473 -13.20 -6.80 -20.61
N ILE A 474 -12.26 -5.84 -20.74
CA ILE A 474 -11.24 -5.60 -19.72
C ILE A 474 -11.89 -5.12 -18.42
N LEU A 475 -12.92 -4.25 -18.52
CA LEU A 475 -13.64 -3.73 -17.37
C LEU A 475 -14.40 -4.85 -16.63
N ARG A 476 -15.04 -5.77 -17.38
CA ARG A 476 -15.64 -7.00 -16.85
C ARG A 476 -14.61 -7.82 -16.06
N GLN A 477 -13.44 -8.09 -16.64
CA GLN A 477 -12.39 -8.87 -15.95
C GLN A 477 -11.86 -8.20 -14.67
N LEU A 478 -11.87 -6.86 -14.61
CA LEU A 478 -11.46 -6.11 -13.43
C LEU A 478 -12.56 -6.03 -12.37
N ALA A 479 -13.84 -6.01 -12.79
CA ALA A 479 -15.00 -5.99 -11.90
C ALA A 479 -15.03 -7.20 -10.96
N ASN A 480 -14.84 -8.41 -11.49
CA ASN A 480 -14.80 -9.67 -10.72
C ASN A 480 -13.71 -9.69 -9.63
N LYS A 481 -12.73 -8.77 -9.67
CA LYS A 481 -11.61 -8.70 -8.71
C LYS A 481 -11.71 -7.52 -7.75
N LEU A 482 -12.73 -6.67 -7.89
CA LEU A 482 -12.83 -5.38 -7.22
C LEU A 482 -14.19 -5.17 -6.56
N LEU A 483 -15.27 -5.68 -7.14
CA LEU A 483 -16.64 -5.53 -6.62
C LEU A 483 -17.07 -6.77 -5.82
N PRO A 484 -17.90 -6.60 -4.78
CA PRO A 484 -18.65 -7.69 -4.16
C PRO A 484 -19.65 -8.31 -5.16
N PRO A 485 -20.02 -9.60 -5.00
CA PRO A 485 -20.79 -10.36 -5.99
C PRO A 485 -22.20 -9.81 -6.25
N ASP A 486 -22.82 -9.14 -5.28
CA ASP A 486 -24.17 -8.57 -5.44
C ASP A 486 -24.15 -7.37 -6.40
N ILE A 487 -23.20 -6.46 -6.18
CA ILE A 487 -23.01 -5.24 -7.00
C ILE A 487 -22.36 -5.58 -8.34
N GLU A 488 -21.60 -6.68 -8.41
CA GLU A 488 -21.02 -7.17 -9.65
C GLU A 488 -22.10 -7.51 -10.68
N LYS A 489 -23.23 -8.10 -10.27
CA LYS A 489 -24.32 -8.44 -11.20
C LYS A 489 -24.93 -7.19 -11.85
N ASP A 490 -25.30 -6.21 -11.04
CA ASP A 490 -25.85 -4.94 -11.50
C ASP A 490 -24.84 -4.22 -12.42
N PHE A 491 -23.55 -4.27 -12.07
CA PHE A 491 -22.48 -3.69 -12.88
C PHE A 491 -22.35 -4.39 -14.23
N LEU A 492 -22.49 -5.71 -14.27
CA LEU A 492 -22.42 -6.48 -15.51
C LEU A 492 -23.63 -6.24 -16.42
N GLU A 493 -24.80 -5.99 -15.85
CA GLU A 493 -26.00 -5.60 -16.59
C GLU A 493 -25.83 -4.21 -17.22
N ASP A 494 -25.42 -3.21 -16.44
CA ASP A 494 -25.12 -1.87 -16.97
C ASP A 494 -23.99 -1.90 -18.03
N LEU A 495 -23.01 -2.79 -17.86
CA LEU A 495 -21.92 -3.00 -18.81
C LEU A 495 -22.39 -3.71 -20.09
N HIS A 496 -23.40 -4.56 -20.01
CA HIS A 496 -24.04 -5.18 -21.17
C HIS A 496 -24.85 -4.14 -21.96
N ASP A 497 -25.58 -3.27 -21.25
CA ASP A 497 -26.27 -2.12 -21.84
C ASP A 497 -25.30 -1.18 -22.57
N LEU A 498 -24.11 -0.97 -22.02
CA LEU A 498 -23.05 -0.19 -22.66
C LEU A 498 -22.53 -0.84 -23.96
N ALA A 499 -22.54 -2.17 -24.04
CA ALA A 499 -22.08 -2.92 -25.21
C ALA A 499 -23.17 -3.10 -26.29
N ASN A 500 -24.43 -2.85 -25.95
CA ASN A 500 -25.57 -3.11 -26.83
C ASN A 500 -25.67 -2.07 -27.95
N LEU A 501 -26.11 -2.48 -29.15
CA LEU A 501 -26.15 -1.68 -30.39
C LEU A 501 -27.32 -0.68 -30.45
N ARG A 502 -28.05 -0.46 -29.36
CA ARG A 502 -29.32 0.33 -29.33
C ARG A 502 -29.16 1.85 -29.49
N GLY A 503 -27.97 2.33 -29.88
CA GLY A 503 -27.68 3.73 -30.21
C GLY A 503 -26.74 4.45 -29.23
N VAL A 504 -25.96 5.42 -29.74
CA VAL A 504 -24.91 6.16 -29.01
C VAL A 504 -25.43 6.82 -27.73
N GLN A 505 -26.63 7.41 -27.78
CA GLN A 505 -27.21 8.12 -26.63
C GLN A 505 -27.57 7.19 -25.48
N TYR A 506 -28.03 5.97 -25.77
CA TYR A 506 -28.31 4.96 -24.74
C TYR A 506 -27.01 4.51 -24.06
N GLN A 507 -25.97 4.26 -24.85
CA GLN A 507 -24.64 3.88 -24.38
C GLN A 507 -24.00 4.97 -23.51
N GLN A 508 -24.11 6.25 -23.89
CA GLN A 508 -23.61 7.37 -23.08
C GLN A 508 -24.35 7.47 -21.73
N ARG A 509 -25.67 7.27 -21.70
CA ARG A 509 -26.43 7.25 -20.43
C ARG A 509 -26.04 6.07 -19.54
N ALA A 510 -25.80 4.89 -20.12
CA ALA A 510 -25.29 3.74 -19.38
C ALA A 510 -23.90 4.03 -18.77
N LEU A 511 -23.02 4.68 -19.53
CA LEU A 511 -21.70 5.10 -19.05
C LEU A 511 -21.79 6.05 -17.84
N ASP A 512 -22.66 7.05 -17.92
CA ASP A 512 -22.89 8.00 -16.83
C ASP A 512 -23.47 7.32 -15.58
N ARG A 513 -24.40 6.39 -15.77
CA ARG A 513 -24.95 5.58 -14.68
C ARG A 513 -23.85 4.78 -13.99
N ILE A 514 -22.99 4.12 -14.75
CA ILE A 514 -21.85 3.36 -14.20
C ILE A 514 -20.91 4.29 -13.42
N ARG A 515 -20.60 5.46 -13.97
CA ARG A 515 -19.70 6.43 -13.32
C ARG A 515 -20.27 6.92 -11.99
N TRP A 516 -21.57 7.17 -11.93
CA TRP A 516 -22.25 7.66 -10.73
C TRP A 516 -22.45 6.54 -9.69
N ALA A 517 -23.12 5.45 -10.07
CA ALA A 517 -23.53 4.37 -9.16
C ALA A 517 -22.32 3.67 -8.53
N TYR A 518 -21.26 3.42 -9.29
CA TYR A 518 -20.10 2.66 -8.80
C TYR A 518 -18.92 3.54 -8.33
N SER A 519 -19.12 4.86 -8.25
CA SER A 519 -18.09 5.83 -7.84
C SER A 519 -17.45 5.50 -6.48
N LYS A 520 -18.20 4.90 -5.56
CA LYS A 520 -17.71 4.50 -4.22
C LYS A 520 -16.61 3.44 -4.28
N TRP A 521 -16.73 2.46 -5.17
CA TRP A 521 -15.78 1.36 -5.31
C TRP A 521 -14.63 1.70 -6.27
N LEU A 522 -14.79 2.75 -7.09
CA LEU A 522 -13.80 3.22 -8.04
C LEU A 522 -12.82 4.28 -7.47
N ARG A 523 -12.98 4.71 -6.21
CA ARG A 523 -12.10 5.66 -5.48
C ARG A 523 -10.98 4.94 -4.72
#